data_AF-A0AAD7UI86-F1
#
_entry.id   AF-A0AAD7UI86-F1
#
_cell.length_a   1.000
_cell.length_b   1.000
_cell.length_c   1.000
_cell.angle_alpha   90.00
_cell.angle_beta   90.00
_cell.angle_gamma   90.00
#
_symmetry.space_group_name_H-M   'P 1'
#
loop_
_entity.id
_entity.type
_entity.pdbx_description
1 polymer ?
#
loop_
_entity_poly.entity_id
_entity_poly.type
_entity_poly.pdbx_seq_one_letter_code
_entity_poly.pdbx_strand_id
1 'polypeptide(L)'
;MEAMEVQTVVQVTPLGSRSAELDEPEDLEKRAFELRQQLEAVEEQLGKREAGSFEEYFATSYTRLLRDRLPWLVGLLLLQSSAALIMGTFENLLDKHLVIAFFVPMIVGTGGNAGNQPGVMTTRALSRGTFDSHKLHKLVRRETLLALVTGTLLAVLAFLRVLLQYPSKIKEAGAISIAVFLMVNLAIFIGVAFSIVIDRTGADPANGAAPLLTTVADLVGITLLCAVAALLLSA
;
A
#
# COMPACT_ATOMS: atom_id res chain seq x y z
N MET A 1 -18.56 2.32 10.36
CA MET A 1 -18.87 3.43 11.29
C MET A 1 -17.64 3.81 12.13
N GLU A 2 -16.43 3.32 11.80
CA GLU A 2 -15.16 3.64 12.48
C GLU A 2 -14.26 4.60 11.69
N ALA A 3 -14.42 4.71 10.36
CA ALA A 3 -13.64 5.66 9.56
C ALA A 3 -13.96 7.15 9.80
N MET A 4 -15.02 7.46 10.57
CA MET A 4 -15.42 8.84 10.88
C MET A 4 -14.76 9.39 12.16
N GLU A 5 -14.11 8.55 12.99
CA GLU A 5 -13.54 8.99 14.27
C GLU A 5 -12.05 9.35 14.24
N VAL A 6 -11.33 9.02 13.16
CA VAL A 6 -9.91 9.43 13.01
C VAL A 6 -9.80 10.94 12.70
N GLN A 7 -10.92 11.61 12.43
CA GLN A 7 -11.00 13.05 12.16
C GLN A 7 -11.32 13.91 13.40
N THR A 8 -11.51 13.31 14.58
CA THR A 8 -11.78 14.06 15.82
C THR A 8 -10.56 14.18 16.73
N VAL A 9 -9.36 14.01 16.19
CA VAL A 9 -8.12 14.28 16.91
C VAL A 9 -7.47 15.48 16.25
N VAL A 10 -7.26 16.53 17.03
CA VAL A 10 -6.58 17.79 16.67
C VAL A 10 -7.45 18.85 15.97
N GLN A 11 -8.53 19.30 16.61
CA GLN A 11 -8.81 20.75 16.57
C GLN A 11 -7.88 21.43 17.58
N VAL A 12 -6.61 21.59 17.21
CA VAL A 12 -5.79 22.65 17.83
C VAL A 12 -6.38 23.93 17.27
N THR A 13 -7.17 24.62 18.10
CA THR A 13 -7.61 25.99 17.81
C THR A 13 -6.37 26.77 17.37
N PRO A 14 -6.35 27.38 16.18
CA PRO A 14 -5.19 28.13 15.76
C PRO A 14 -4.98 29.23 16.80
N LEU A 15 -3.80 29.25 17.41
CA LEU A 15 -3.37 30.40 18.18
C LEU A 15 -3.52 31.61 17.25
N GLY A 16 -4.51 32.45 17.55
CA GLY A 16 -4.91 33.55 16.68
C GLY A 16 -3.68 34.32 16.21
N SER A 17 -3.72 34.73 14.95
CA SER A 17 -2.71 35.55 14.26
C SER A 17 -2.55 36.92 14.93
N ARG A 18 -1.98 36.95 16.14
CA ARG A 18 -1.41 38.11 16.79
C ARG A 18 0.09 37.85 16.89
N SER A 19 0.77 38.08 15.78
CA SER A 19 2.19 38.40 15.73
C SER A 19 2.39 39.84 16.24
N ALA A 20 2.04 40.06 17.51
CA ALA A 20 2.27 41.31 18.22
C ALA A 20 2.53 40.92 19.69
N GLU A 21 3.69 41.33 20.19
CA GLU A 21 4.21 41.14 21.56
C GLU A 21 4.70 39.72 21.89
N LEU A 22 5.96 39.46 21.50
CA LEU A 22 6.81 38.45 22.11
C LEU A 22 8.07 39.15 22.62
N ASP A 23 7.88 40.15 23.48
CA ASP A 23 8.99 40.97 23.97
C ASP A 23 9.35 40.68 25.45
N GLU A 24 8.48 40.00 26.22
CA GLU A 24 8.76 39.66 27.63
C GLU A 24 8.87 38.15 27.90
N PRO A 25 9.89 37.71 28.68
CA PRO A 25 10.10 36.29 29.01
C PRO A 25 8.93 35.66 29.78
N GLU A 26 8.11 36.46 30.48
CA GLU A 26 6.98 35.99 31.29
C GLU A 26 5.81 35.46 30.43
N ASP A 27 5.57 36.05 29.25
CA ASP A 27 4.52 35.60 28.32
C ASP A 27 4.91 34.32 27.58
N LEU A 28 6.21 34.12 27.36
CA LEU A 28 6.76 32.87 26.83
C LEU A 28 6.60 31.73 27.84
N GLU A 29 6.84 31.98 29.13
CA GLU A 29 6.64 30.98 30.19
C GLU A 29 5.17 30.60 30.37
N LYS A 30 4.26 31.58 30.37
CA LYS A 30 2.81 31.34 30.43
C LYS A 30 2.33 30.48 29.26
N ARG A 31 2.78 30.78 28.04
CA ARG A 31 2.39 30.02 26.85
C ARG A 31 3.04 28.64 26.79
N ALA A 32 4.27 28.50 27.27
CA ALA A 32 4.93 27.21 27.43
C ALA A 32 4.18 26.33 28.46
N PHE A 33 3.66 26.93 29.52
CA PHE A 33 2.83 26.25 30.51
C PHE A 33 1.49 25.81 29.92
N GLU A 34 0.79 26.68 29.19
CA GLU A 34 -0.46 26.33 28.49
C GLU A 34 -0.27 25.21 27.46
N LEU A 35 0.80 25.26 26.66
CA LEU A 35 1.12 24.20 25.69
C LEU A 35 1.41 22.87 26.36
N ARG A 36 2.12 22.86 27.50
CA ARG A 36 2.37 21.63 28.28
C ARG A 36 1.06 21.05 28.80
N GLN A 37 0.17 21.88 29.33
CA GLN A 37 -1.13 21.44 29.80
C GLN A 37 -2.00 20.87 28.66
N GLN A 38 -1.95 21.48 27.47
CA GLN A 38 -2.63 20.95 26.27
C GLN A 38 -2.04 19.61 25.82
N LEU A 39 -0.71 19.46 25.85
CA LEU A 39 -0.04 18.20 25.49
C LEU A 39 -0.44 17.08 26.44
N GLU A 40 -0.41 17.31 27.76
CA GLU A 40 -0.82 16.33 28.77
C GLU A 40 -2.29 15.90 28.59
N ALA A 41 -3.20 16.86 28.33
CA ALA A 41 -4.60 16.56 28.09
C ALA A 41 -4.83 15.71 26.82
N VAL A 42 -4.05 15.96 25.76
CA VAL A 42 -4.11 15.17 24.52
C VAL A 42 -3.55 13.76 24.75
N GLU A 43 -2.42 13.64 25.45
CA GLU A 43 -1.82 12.35 25.79
C GLU A 43 -2.77 11.48 26.63
N GLU A 44 -3.46 12.07 27.60
CA GLU A 44 -4.45 11.37 28.42
C GLU A 44 -5.64 10.88 27.58
N GLN A 45 -6.17 11.71 26.68
CA GLN A 45 -7.27 11.33 25.78
C GLN A 45 -6.87 10.21 24.82
N LEU A 46 -5.65 10.28 24.26
CA LEU A 46 -5.11 9.22 23.40
C LEU A 46 -4.97 7.92 24.18
N GLY A 47 -4.39 7.96 25.38
CA GLY A 47 -4.24 6.79 26.23
C GLY A 47 -5.58 6.14 26.59
N LYS A 48 -6.61 6.94 26.89
CA LYS A 48 -7.98 6.44 27.16
C LYS A 48 -8.63 5.80 25.94
N ARG A 49 -8.48 6.39 24.75
CA ARG A 49 -9.01 5.82 23.49
C ARG A 49 -8.33 4.52 23.12
N GLU A 50 -7.00 4.46 23.24
CA GLU A 50 -6.25 3.24 22.98
C GLU A 50 -6.64 2.12 23.96
N ALA A 51 -6.68 2.42 25.26
CA ALA A 51 -7.11 1.46 26.28
C ALA A 51 -8.53 0.94 26.03
N GLY A 52 -9.48 1.83 25.70
CA GLY A 52 -10.85 1.44 25.36
C GLY A 52 -10.94 0.53 24.13
N SER A 53 -10.16 0.81 23.09
CA SER A 53 -10.10 -0.05 21.89
C SER A 53 -9.52 -1.44 22.20
N PHE A 54 -8.49 -1.52 23.03
CA PHE A 54 -7.93 -2.80 23.48
C PHE A 54 -8.93 -3.60 24.31
N GLU A 55 -9.61 -2.97 25.28
CA GLU A 55 -10.63 -3.64 26.09
C GLU A 55 -11.81 -4.13 25.24
N GLU A 56 -12.30 -3.32 24.29
CA GLU A 56 -13.38 -3.72 23.37
C GLU A 56 -12.97 -4.90 22.47
N TYR A 57 -11.72 -4.91 22.00
CA TYR A 57 -11.18 -6.02 21.22
C TYR A 57 -11.19 -7.33 22.02
N PHE A 58 -10.72 -7.30 23.27
CA PHE A 58 -10.69 -8.48 24.14
C PHE A 58 -12.08 -8.86 24.70
N ALA A 59 -13.01 -7.91 24.78
CA ALA A 59 -14.40 -8.18 25.13
C ALA A 59 -15.17 -8.87 23.99
N THR A 60 -14.69 -8.76 22.75
CA THR A 60 -15.31 -9.41 21.60
C THR A 60 -15.05 -10.93 21.65
N SER A 61 -16.13 -11.73 21.66
CA SER A 61 -16.02 -13.19 21.66
C SER A 61 -15.21 -13.72 20.48
N TYR A 62 -14.32 -14.68 20.74
CA TYR A 62 -13.54 -15.40 19.72
C TYR A 62 -14.39 -15.93 18.56
N THR A 63 -15.60 -16.42 18.84
CA THR A 63 -16.48 -16.97 17.80
C THR A 63 -17.01 -15.89 16.85
N ARG A 64 -17.21 -14.67 17.36
CA ARG A 64 -17.63 -13.51 16.57
C ARG A 64 -16.49 -13.05 15.66
N LEU A 65 -15.30 -12.85 16.23
CA LEU A 65 -14.08 -12.54 15.47
C LEU A 65 -13.82 -13.56 14.36
N LEU A 66 -13.96 -14.85 14.65
CA LEU A 66 -13.78 -15.91 13.68
C LEU A 66 -14.82 -15.85 12.56
N ARG A 67 -16.10 -15.68 12.91
CA ARG A 67 -17.20 -15.59 11.93
C ARG A 67 -17.05 -14.39 11.00
N ASP A 68 -16.49 -13.29 11.48
CA ASP A 68 -16.31 -12.08 10.69
C ASP A 68 -15.06 -12.15 9.80
N ARG A 69 -13.98 -12.80 10.25
CA ARG A 69 -12.70 -12.89 9.51
C ARG A 69 -12.62 -14.07 8.56
N LEU A 70 -13.14 -15.24 8.96
CA LEU A 70 -12.93 -16.49 8.23
C LEU A 70 -13.50 -16.45 6.81
N PRO A 71 -14.74 -15.98 6.55
CA PRO A 71 -15.27 -15.90 5.19
C PRO A 71 -14.40 -15.04 4.27
N TRP A 72 -13.88 -13.93 4.80
CA TRP A 72 -13.00 -13.04 4.07
C TRP A 72 -11.66 -13.70 3.72
N LEU A 73 -11.00 -14.34 4.70
CA LEU A 73 -9.74 -15.06 4.49
C LEU A 73 -9.91 -16.24 3.52
N VAL A 74 -11.01 -16.97 3.61
CA VAL A 74 -11.33 -18.06 2.69
C VAL A 74 -11.52 -17.51 1.28
N GLY A 75 -12.23 -16.39 1.11
CA GLY A 75 -12.40 -15.73 -0.18
C GLY A 75 -11.06 -15.32 -0.81
N LEU A 76 -10.18 -14.67 -0.03
CA LEU A 76 -8.84 -14.30 -0.48
C LEU A 76 -7.97 -15.52 -0.81
N LEU A 77 -8.06 -16.60 -0.03
CA LEU A 77 -7.33 -17.84 -0.29
C LEU A 77 -7.77 -18.48 -1.61
N LEU A 78 -9.07 -18.55 -1.88
CA LEU A 78 -9.60 -19.10 -3.13
C LEU A 78 -9.19 -18.23 -4.32
N LEU A 79 -9.26 -16.91 -4.17
CA LEU A 79 -8.81 -15.98 -5.20
C LEU A 79 -7.31 -16.13 -5.48
N GLN A 80 -6.47 -16.16 -4.43
CA GLN A 80 -5.03 -16.37 -4.56
C GLN A 80 -4.69 -17.73 -5.19
N SER A 81 -5.50 -18.77 -4.93
CA SER A 81 -5.30 -20.10 -5.51
C SER A 81 -5.40 -20.10 -7.04
N SER A 82 -6.06 -19.11 -7.65
CA SER A 82 -6.09 -18.95 -9.11
C SER A 82 -4.70 -18.67 -9.72
N ALA A 83 -3.72 -18.23 -8.92
CA ALA A 83 -2.32 -18.13 -9.32
C ALA A 83 -1.76 -19.45 -9.86
N ALA A 84 -2.15 -20.58 -9.27
CA ALA A 84 -1.71 -21.90 -9.72
C ALA A 84 -2.25 -22.23 -11.12
N LEU A 85 -3.49 -21.81 -11.42
CA LEU A 85 -4.08 -21.97 -12.75
C LEU A 85 -3.31 -21.15 -13.79
N ILE A 86 -2.96 -19.91 -13.45
CA ILE A 86 -2.16 -19.03 -14.32
C ILE A 86 -0.80 -19.69 -14.60
N MET A 87 -0.06 -20.10 -13.56
CA MET A 87 1.23 -20.75 -13.76
C MET A 87 1.12 -22.05 -14.56
N GLY A 88 0.05 -22.83 -14.37
CA GLY A 88 -0.22 -24.06 -15.13
C GLY A 88 -0.36 -23.81 -16.64
N THR A 89 -0.87 -22.65 -17.06
CA THR A 89 -0.90 -22.30 -18.50
C THR A 89 0.48 -22.11 -19.12
N PHE A 90 1.51 -21.86 -18.30
CA PHE A 90 2.90 -21.66 -18.71
C PHE A 90 3.82 -22.81 -18.27
N GLU A 91 3.28 -23.99 -17.93
CA GLU A 91 4.05 -25.14 -17.43
C GLU A 91 5.26 -25.47 -18.33
N ASN A 92 5.05 -25.59 -19.64
CA ASN A 92 6.13 -25.86 -20.61
C ASN A 92 7.26 -24.81 -20.62
N LEU A 93 6.93 -23.54 -20.31
CA LEU A 93 7.92 -22.47 -20.19
C LEU A 93 8.70 -22.62 -18.89
N LEU A 94 7.99 -22.87 -17.78
CA LEU A 94 8.57 -22.99 -16.45
C LEU A 94 9.47 -24.23 -16.32
N ASP A 95 9.13 -25.34 -17.00
CA ASP A 95 9.98 -26.53 -17.07
C ASP A 95 11.34 -26.24 -17.72
N LYS A 96 11.36 -25.42 -18.77
CA LYS A 96 12.60 -25.01 -19.47
C LYS A 96 13.36 -23.91 -18.73
N HIS A 97 12.63 -23.03 -18.04
CA HIS A 97 13.16 -21.84 -17.37
C HIS A 97 12.71 -21.78 -15.91
N LEU A 98 13.06 -22.80 -15.13
CA LEU A 98 12.66 -22.93 -13.72
C LEU A 98 13.05 -21.72 -12.85
N VAL A 99 14.11 -21.01 -13.24
CA VAL A 99 14.54 -19.76 -12.59
C VAL A 99 13.41 -18.72 -12.54
N ILE A 100 12.53 -18.67 -13.54
CA ILE A 100 11.38 -17.74 -13.54
C ILE A 100 10.46 -18.01 -12.34
N ALA A 101 10.18 -19.29 -12.04
CA ALA A 101 9.33 -19.68 -10.91
C ALA A 101 9.93 -19.27 -9.55
N PHE A 102 11.25 -19.38 -9.38
CA PHE A 102 11.93 -18.98 -8.14
C PHE A 102 11.86 -17.48 -7.85
N PHE A 103 11.51 -16.66 -8.85
CA PHE A 103 11.38 -15.22 -8.71
C PHE A 103 9.93 -14.74 -8.63
N VAL A 104 8.95 -15.65 -8.66
CA VAL A 104 7.54 -15.33 -8.41
C VAL A 104 7.33 -14.63 -7.05
N PRO A 105 7.88 -15.12 -5.92
CA PRO A 105 7.68 -14.44 -4.63
C PRO A 105 8.23 -13.02 -4.61
N MET A 106 9.32 -12.78 -5.35
CA MET A 106 9.93 -11.47 -5.46
C MET A 106 9.01 -10.51 -6.24
N ILE A 107 8.48 -10.91 -7.40
CA ILE A 107 7.65 -10.01 -8.20
C ILE A 107 6.32 -9.69 -7.52
N VAL A 108 5.69 -10.70 -6.90
CA VAL A 108 4.44 -10.59 -6.14
C VAL A 108 4.63 -9.68 -4.95
N GLY A 109 5.66 -9.92 -4.12
CA GLY A 109 5.96 -9.08 -2.97
C GLY A 109 6.30 -7.63 -3.34
N THR A 110 7.11 -7.42 -4.38
CA THR A 110 7.42 -6.07 -4.87
C THR A 110 6.18 -5.37 -5.42
N GLY A 111 5.34 -6.07 -6.19
CA GLY A 111 4.11 -5.54 -6.75
C GLY A 111 3.12 -5.09 -5.69
N GLY A 112 2.82 -5.96 -4.72
CA GLY A 112 1.95 -5.63 -3.59
C GLY A 112 2.45 -4.42 -2.80
N ASN A 113 3.74 -4.37 -2.48
CA ASN A 113 4.33 -3.24 -1.75
C ASN A 113 4.28 -1.93 -2.56
N ALA A 114 4.65 -1.99 -3.85
CA ALA A 114 4.66 -0.84 -4.74
C ALA A 114 3.27 -0.26 -4.98
N GLY A 115 2.22 -1.08 -5.01
CA GLY A 115 0.83 -0.61 -5.14
C GLY A 115 0.24 -0.08 -3.83
N ASN A 116 0.49 -0.75 -2.71
CA ASN A 116 -0.05 -0.35 -1.41
C ASN A 116 0.49 1.00 -0.93
N GLN A 117 1.77 1.29 -1.15
CA GLN A 117 2.39 2.52 -0.68
C GLN A 117 1.70 3.81 -1.19
N PRO A 118 1.54 4.03 -2.52
CA PRO A 118 0.80 5.18 -3.05
C PRO A 118 -0.70 5.07 -2.79
N GLY A 119 -1.27 3.85 -2.72
CA GLY A 119 -2.68 3.63 -2.37
C GLY A 119 -3.03 4.18 -0.98
N VAL A 120 -2.23 3.84 0.04
CA VAL A 120 -2.41 4.35 1.42
C VAL A 120 -2.28 5.87 1.47
N MET A 121 -1.29 6.44 0.78
CA MET A 121 -1.11 7.90 0.73
C MET A 121 -2.31 8.58 0.06
N THR A 122 -2.82 7.99 -1.02
CA THR A 122 -3.99 8.49 -1.75
C THR A 122 -5.24 8.43 -0.89
N THR A 123 -5.50 7.29 -0.24
CA THR A 123 -6.64 7.14 0.69
C THR A 123 -6.60 8.16 1.83
N ARG A 124 -5.42 8.39 2.43
CA ARG A 124 -5.24 9.41 3.48
C ARG A 124 -5.45 10.84 2.97
N ALA A 125 -5.14 11.10 1.71
CA ALA A 125 -5.40 12.40 1.10
C ALA A 125 -6.89 12.58 0.77
N LEU A 126 -7.57 11.51 0.36
CA LEU A 126 -9.01 11.49 0.09
C LEU A 126 -9.84 11.70 1.37
N SER A 127 -9.49 11.02 2.46
CA SER A 127 -10.20 11.15 3.75
C SER A 127 -10.15 12.57 4.34
N ARG A 128 -9.20 13.40 3.92
CA ARG A 128 -9.10 14.81 4.33
C ARG A 128 -10.03 15.75 3.54
N GLY A 129 -10.89 15.23 2.65
CA GLY A 129 -11.98 15.99 2.01
C GLY A 129 -11.54 17.06 0.99
N THR A 130 -10.33 16.96 0.42
CA THR A 130 -9.72 18.06 -0.36
C THR A 130 -9.54 17.80 -1.86
N PHE A 131 -10.27 16.86 -2.47
CA PHE A 131 -10.07 16.52 -3.88
C PHE A 131 -10.93 17.35 -4.85
N ASP A 132 -10.24 18.19 -5.63
CA ASP A 132 -10.72 18.84 -6.85
C ASP A 132 -10.15 18.07 -8.06
N SER A 133 -10.89 18.02 -9.19
CA SER A 133 -10.49 17.35 -10.44
C SER A 133 -9.11 17.79 -10.93
N HIS A 134 -8.72 19.05 -10.70
CA HIS A 134 -7.38 19.55 -11.04
C HIS A 134 -6.27 18.87 -10.20
N LYS A 135 -6.54 18.59 -8.92
CA LYS A 135 -5.59 17.89 -8.03
C LYS A 135 -5.44 16.41 -8.39
N LEU A 136 -6.49 15.78 -8.93
CA LEU A 136 -6.43 14.41 -9.42
C LEU A 136 -5.45 14.26 -10.59
N HIS A 137 -5.51 15.15 -11.59
CA HIS A 137 -4.56 15.13 -12.69
C HIS A 137 -3.10 15.34 -12.21
N LYS A 138 -2.89 16.26 -11.26
CA LYS A 138 -1.58 16.49 -10.64
C LYS A 138 -1.06 15.26 -9.89
N LEU A 139 -1.94 14.54 -9.18
CA LEU A 139 -1.61 13.29 -8.50
C LEU A 139 -1.17 12.23 -9.51
N VAL A 140 -2.00 11.94 -10.52
CA VAL A 140 -1.71 10.91 -11.53
C VAL A 140 -0.37 11.17 -12.20
N ARG A 141 -0.11 12.42 -12.63
CA ARG A 141 1.18 12.79 -13.24
C ARG A 141 2.37 12.56 -12.30
N ARG A 142 2.23 12.91 -11.03
CA ARG A 142 3.29 12.72 -10.03
C ARG A 142 3.57 11.22 -9.82
N GLU A 143 2.52 10.42 -9.67
CA GLU A 143 2.63 8.97 -9.48
C GLU A 143 3.19 8.27 -10.71
N THR A 144 2.83 8.70 -11.94
CA THR A 144 3.45 8.18 -13.17
C THR A 144 4.96 8.40 -13.17
N LEU A 145 5.45 9.58 -12.79
CA LEU A 145 6.89 9.87 -12.76
C LEU A 145 7.60 9.04 -11.69
N LEU A 146 7.02 8.95 -10.49
CA LEU A 146 7.55 8.11 -9.42
C LEU A 146 7.55 6.63 -9.81
N ALA A 147 6.53 6.16 -10.52
CA ALA A 147 6.43 4.79 -11.01
C ALA A 147 7.54 4.45 -12.02
N LEU A 148 7.80 5.35 -12.96
CA LEU A 148 8.86 5.14 -13.95
C LEU A 148 10.25 5.09 -13.30
N VAL A 149 10.54 6.01 -12.37
CA VAL A 149 11.83 6.05 -11.68
C VAL A 149 12.00 4.82 -10.79
N THR A 150 11.02 4.54 -9.92
CA THR A 150 11.05 3.39 -9.01
C THR A 150 11.10 2.07 -9.77
N GLY A 151 10.28 1.93 -10.81
CA GLY A 151 10.25 0.76 -11.67
C GLY A 151 11.59 0.51 -12.35
N THR A 152 12.24 1.55 -12.87
CA THR A 152 13.58 1.42 -13.51
C THR A 152 14.62 0.96 -12.50
N LEU A 153 14.68 1.60 -11.32
CA LEU A 153 15.64 1.24 -10.28
C LEU A 153 15.44 -0.20 -9.80
N LEU A 154 14.19 -0.60 -9.52
CA LEU A 154 13.88 -1.96 -9.08
C LEU A 154 14.14 -3.00 -10.18
N ALA A 155 13.91 -2.67 -11.44
CA ALA A 155 14.23 -3.56 -12.56
C ALA A 155 15.74 -3.80 -12.68
N VAL A 156 16.56 -2.76 -12.54
CA VAL A 156 18.03 -2.89 -12.53
C VAL A 156 18.49 -3.75 -11.36
N LEU A 157 17.97 -3.49 -10.15
CA LEU A 157 18.29 -4.29 -8.97
C LEU A 157 17.84 -5.75 -9.10
N ALA A 158 16.65 -5.99 -9.69
CA ALA A 158 16.17 -7.34 -9.97
C ALA A 158 17.10 -8.06 -10.96
N PHE A 159 17.52 -7.40 -12.04
CA PHE A 159 18.46 -7.95 -13.00
C PHE A 159 19.77 -8.37 -12.33
N LEU A 160 20.36 -7.48 -11.54
CA LEU A 160 21.59 -7.75 -10.79
C LEU A 160 21.38 -8.90 -9.80
N ARG A 161 20.28 -8.91 -9.05
CA ARG A 161 19.95 -9.98 -8.10
C ARG A 161 19.85 -11.34 -8.79
N VAL A 162 19.24 -11.42 -9.98
CA VAL A 162 19.18 -12.66 -10.77
C VAL A 162 20.57 -13.13 -11.15
N LEU A 163 21.41 -12.23 -11.70
CA LEU A 163 22.76 -12.60 -12.14
C LEU A 163 23.70 -12.96 -10.99
N LEU A 164 23.54 -12.37 -9.82
CA LEU A 164 24.32 -12.75 -8.63
C LEU A 164 24.05 -14.19 -8.21
N GLN A 165 22.81 -14.67 -8.34
CA GLN A 165 22.42 -16.02 -7.98
C GLN A 165 22.61 -17.03 -9.13
N TYR A 166 22.36 -16.57 -10.37
CA TYR A 166 22.39 -17.38 -11.59
C TYR A 166 23.16 -16.64 -12.70
N PRO A 167 24.50 -16.61 -12.66
CA PRO A 167 25.30 -15.78 -13.57
C PRO A 167 25.14 -16.13 -15.06
N SER A 168 24.85 -17.39 -15.39
CA SER A 168 24.66 -17.86 -16.77
C SER A 168 23.27 -17.58 -17.35
N LYS A 169 22.34 -17.05 -16.54
CA LYS A 169 20.92 -16.91 -16.88
C LYS A 169 20.55 -15.49 -17.29
N ILE A 170 21.31 -14.92 -18.23
CA ILE A 170 21.20 -13.53 -18.67
C ILE A 170 19.84 -13.25 -19.34
N LYS A 171 19.35 -14.19 -20.17
CA LYS A 171 18.05 -14.03 -20.84
C LYS A 171 16.91 -14.02 -19.83
N GLU A 172 16.92 -14.95 -18.88
CA GLU A 172 15.92 -15.01 -17.81
C GLU A 172 16.01 -13.78 -16.89
N ALA A 173 17.21 -13.30 -16.57
CA ALA A 173 17.41 -12.07 -15.81
C ALA A 173 16.77 -10.86 -16.51
N GLY A 174 16.95 -10.75 -17.83
CA GLY A 174 16.33 -9.70 -18.64
C GLY A 174 14.80 -9.78 -18.62
N ALA A 175 14.24 -10.98 -18.79
CA ALA A 175 12.80 -11.19 -18.74
C ALA A 175 12.19 -10.83 -17.38
N ILE A 176 12.82 -11.28 -16.27
CA ILE A 176 12.41 -10.94 -14.90
C ILE A 176 12.50 -9.43 -14.67
N SER A 177 13.57 -8.79 -15.11
CA SER A 177 13.78 -7.34 -14.95
C SER A 177 12.70 -6.52 -15.66
N ILE A 178 12.38 -6.87 -16.91
CA ILE A 178 11.31 -6.22 -17.69
C ILE A 178 9.95 -6.45 -17.02
N ALA A 179 9.69 -7.68 -16.56
CA ALA A 179 8.45 -7.99 -15.84
C ALA A 179 8.33 -7.16 -14.55
N VAL A 180 9.41 -7.02 -13.77
CA VAL A 180 9.43 -6.17 -12.56
C VAL A 180 9.17 -4.71 -12.91
N PHE A 181 9.79 -4.18 -13.97
CA PHE A 181 9.51 -2.81 -14.42
C PHE A 181 8.03 -2.61 -14.71
N LEU A 182 7.43 -3.47 -15.54
CA LEU A 182 6.02 -3.37 -15.93
C LEU A 182 5.09 -3.54 -14.72
N MET A 183 5.39 -4.52 -13.86
CA MET A 183 4.59 -4.80 -12.67
C MET A 183 4.61 -3.65 -11.68
N VAL A 184 5.77 -3.06 -11.39
CA VAL A 184 5.86 -1.91 -10.46
C VAL A 184 5.07 -0.72 -10.98
N ASN A 185 5.20 -0.42 -12.28
CA ASN A 185 4.43 0.68 -12.88
C ASN A 185 2.93 0.41 -12.77
N LEU A 186 2.48 -0.78 -13.17
CA LEU A 186 1.07 -1.15 -13.12
C LEU A 186 0.54 -1.20 -11.68
N ALA A 187 1.30 -1.72 -10.72
CA ALA A 187 0.91 -1.81 -9.32
C ALA A 187 0.63 -0.43 -8.71
N ILE A 188 1.49 0.56 -8.98
CA ILE A 188 1.30 1.94 -8.52
C ILE A 188 -0.01 2.51 -9.09
N PHE A 189 -0.29 2.31 -10.39
CA PHE A 189 -1.55 2.74 -10.99
C PHE A 189 -2.76 2.04 -10.39
N ILE A 190 -2.70 0.72 -10.22
CA ILE A 190 -3.78 -0.07 -9.62
C ILE A 190 -4.03 0.42 -8.18
N GLY A 191 -2.98 0.64 -7.38
CA GLY A 191 -3.13 1.11 -6.00
C GLY A 191 -3.83 2.46 -5.90
N VAL A 192 -3.41 3.44 -6.73
CA VAL A 192 -4.05 4.77 -6.77
C VAL A 192 -5.50 4.68 -7.27
N ALA A 193 -5.74 3.93 -8.36
CA ALA A 193 -7.07 3.76 -8.93
C ALA A 193 -8.02 3.07 -7.94
N PHE A 194 -7.54 2.03 -7.27
CA PHE A 194 -8.28 1.27 -6.28
C PHE A 194 -8.70 2.15 -5.11
N SER A 195 -7.80 2.98 -4.56
CA SER A 195 -8.13 3.95 -3.52
C SER A 195 -9.23 4.94 -3.95
N ILE A 196 -9.18 5.44 -5.19
CA ILE A 196 -10.19 6.35 -5.72
C ILE A 196 -11.55 5.64 -5.88
N VAL A 197 -11.56 4.38 -6.33
CA VAL A 197 -12.79 3.60 -6.49
C VAL A 197 -13.44 3.31 -5.13
N ILE A 198 -12.64 2.93 -4.13
CA ILE A 198 -13.14 2.70 -2.76
C ILE A 198 -13.77 3.95 -2.19
N ASP A 199 -13.11 5.11 -2.31
CA ASP A 199 -13.63 6.39 -1.84
C ASP A 199 -14.98 6.73 -2.49
N ARG A 200 -15.11 6.51 -3.80
CA ARG A 200 -16.37 6.77 -4.53
C ARG A 200 -17.51 5.81 -4.19
N THR A 201 -17.19 4.57 -3.83
CA THR A 201 -18.21 3.57 -3.45
C THR A 201 -18.65 3.72 -1.99
N GLY A 202 -18.00 4.59 -1.21
CA GLY A 202 -18.25 4.76 0.22
C GLY A 202 -17.83 3.55 1.06
N ALA A 203 -17.09 2.60 0.46
CA ALA A 203 -16.55 1.46 1.17
C ALA A 203 -15.42 1.90 2.10
N ASP A 204 -15.35 1.31 3.28
CA ASP A 204 -14.32 1.64 4.26
C ASP A 204 -12.96 1.08 3.80
N PRO A 205 -11.95 1.94 3.52
CA PRO A 205 -10.62 1.49 3.13
C PRO A 205 -9.92 0.65 4.21
N ALA A 206 -10.34 0.77 5.49
CA ALA A 206 -9.80 -0.03 6.58
C ALA A 206 -10.29 -1.49 6.55
N ASN A 207 -11.40 -1.78 5.85
CA ASN A 207 -12.06 -3.09 5.89
C ASN A 207 -11.45 -4.12 4.90
N GLY A 208 -10.13 -4.29 4.91
CA GLY A 208 -9.46 -5.34 4.11
C GLY A 208 -9.12 -4.96 2.67
N ALA A 209 -9.19 -3.67 2.33
CA ALA A 209 -8.81 -3.13 1.02
C ALA A 209 -7.37 -3.47 0.62
N ALA A 210 -6.42 -3.33 1.55
CA ALA A 210 -5.01 -3.60 1.30
C ALA A 210 -4.71 -5.08 0.99
N PRO A 211 -5.21 -6.07 1.77
CA PRO A 211 -5.10 -7.49 1.40
C PRO A 211 -5.68 -7.81 0.02
N LEU A 212 -6.86 -7.28 -0.33
CA LEU A 212 -7.47 -7.52 -1.63
C LEU A 212 -6.63 -6.93 -2.76
N LEU A 213 -6.15 -5.70 -2.60
CA LEU A 213 -5.25 -5.04 -3.55
C LEU A 213 -3.98 -5.87 -3.78
N THR A 214 -3.39 -6.40 -2.72
CA THR A 214 -2.22 -7.29 -2.81
C THR A 214 -2.57 -8.55 -3.61
N THR A 215 -3.66 -9.26 -3.29
CA THR A 215 -4.07 -10.45 -4.05
C THR A 215 -4.27 -10.16 -5.54
N VAL A 216 -4.88 -9.03 -5.89
CA VAL A 216 -5.02 -8.62 -7.30
C VAL A 216 -3.66 -8.34 -7.94
N ALA A 217 -2.78 -7.62 -7.24
CA ALA A 217 -1.42 -7.36 -7.70
C ALA A 217 -0.64 -8.67 -7.90
N ASP A 218 -0.82 -9.67 -7.03
CA ASP A 218 -0.15 -10.96 -7.14
C ASP A 218 -0.52 -11.69 -8.44
N LEU A 219 -1.83 -11.79 -8.74
CA LEU A 219 -2.31 -12.45 -9.95
C LEU A 219 -1.83 -11.72 -11.22
N VAL A 220 -1.86 -10.38 -11.20
CA VAL A 220 -1.35 -9.55 -12.29
C VAL A 220 0.16 -9.72 -12.46
N GLY A 221 0.91 -9.73 -11.37
CA GLY A 221 2.37 -9.88 -11.36
C GLY A 221 2.83 -11.23 -11.88
N ILE A 222 2.17 -12.31 -11.46
CA ILE A 222 2.43 -13.67 -11.97
C ILE A 222 2.14 -13.74 -13.46
N THR A 223 0.98 -13.21 -13.89
CA THR A 223 0.61 -13.17 -15.31
C THR A 223 1.63 -12.40 -16.14
N LEU A 224 2.04 -11.21 -15.68
CA LEU A 224 3.04 -10.40 -16.35
C LEU A 224 4.39 -11.10 -16.45
N LEU A 225 4.86 -11.71 -15.35
CA LEU A 225 6.13 -12.43 -15.33
C LEU A 225 6.13 -13.57 -16.36
N CYS A 226 5.10 -14.42 -16.32
CA CYS A 226 5.00 -15.56 -17.22
C CYS A 226 4.80 -15.12 -18.67
N ALA A 227 3.98 -14.10 -18.94
CA ALA A 227 3.75 -13.61 -20.29
C ALA A 227 5.01 -12.96 -20.90
N VAL A 228 5.72 -12.12 -20.14
CA VAL A 228 6.99 -11.51 -20.60
C VAL A 228 8.05 -12.57 -20.81
N ALA A 229 8.17 -13.53 -19.90
CA ALA A 229 9.10 -14.64 -20.04
C ALA A 229 8.76 -15.51 -21.26
N ALA A 230 7.47 -15.79 -21.51
CA ALA A 230 7.05 -16.49 -22.72
C ALA A 230 7.50 -15.72 -23.97
N LEU A 231 7.13 -14.44 -24.08
CA LEU A 231 7.44 -13.63 -25.26
C LEU A 231 8.95 -13.52 -25.56
N LEU A 232 9.80 -13.51 -24.53
CA LEU A 232 11.24 -13.30 -24.69
C LEU A 232 12.06 -14.60 -24.76
N LEU A 233 11.55 -15.70 -24.20
CA LEU A 233 12.29 -16.96 -24.06
C LEU A 233 11.70 -18.10 -24.89
N SER A 234 10.46 -17.99 -25.38
CA SER A 234 9.86 -18.99 -26.27
C SER A 234 10.28 -18.84 -27.75
N ALA A 235 11.36 -18.11 -28.01
CA ALA A 235 11.98 -17.94 -29.33
C ALA A 235 13.20 -18.85 -29.48
#